data_AF-A0A354YX50-F1
#
_entry.id   AF-A0A354YX50-F1
#
_cell.length_a   1.000
_cell.length_b   1.000
_cell.length_c   1.000
_cell.angle_alpha   90.00
_cell.angle_beta   90.00
_cell.angle_gamma   90.00
#
_symmetry.space_group_name_H-M   'P 1'
#
loop_
_entity.id
_entity.type
_entity.pdbx_description
1 polymer ?
#
loop_
_entity_poly.entity_id
_entity_poly.type
_entity_poly.pdbx_seq_one_letter_code
_entity_poly.pdbx_strand_id
1 'polypeptide(L)' 'LVCFTGQVGTPLIGRDAFQEADITGITLPITKHNYLVEKTEDLARIVKEAFYIARTNR' A
#
# COMPACT_ATOMS: atom_id res chain seq x y z
N LEU A 1 1.60 6.66 -11.95
CA LEU A 1 0.24 6.56 -11.36
C LEU A 1 0.39 6.27 -9.87
N VAL A 2 -0.45 6.84 -9.01
CA VAL A 2 -0.53 6.50 -7.58
C VAL A 2 -1.95 5.98 -7.32
N CYS A 3 -2.07 4.79 -6.75
CA CYS A 3 -3.34 4.17 -6.42
C CYS A 3 -3.47 4.04 -4.90
N PHE A 4 -4.63 4.39 -4.35
CA PHE A 4 -4.97 4.20 -2.94
C PHE A 4 -6.01 3.09 -2.82
N THR A 5 -5.76 2.13 -1.94
CA THR A 5 -6.67 1.00 -1.67
C THR A 5 -6.95 0.94 -0.18
N GLY A 6 -8.20 0.66 0.18
CA GLY A 6 -8.53 0.28 1.56
C GLY A 6 -7.96 -1.10 1.88
N GLN A 7 -7.80 -1.36 3.18
CA GLN A 7 -7.50 -2.68 3.72
C GLN A 7 -8.36 -2.89 4.97
N VAL A 8 -8.54 -4.14 5.39
CA VAL A 8 -9.11 -4.47 6.69
C VAL A 8 -8.32 -3.81 7.83
N GLY A 9 -8.93 -3.69 9.01
CA GLY A 9 -8.23 -3.13 10.18
C GLY A 9 -6.95 -3.90 10.48
N THR A 10 -5.87 -3.21 10.87
CA THR A 10 -4.53 -3.79 11.04
C THR A 10 -4.50 -5.10 11.84
N PRO A 11 -5.25 -5.28 12.95
CA PRO A 11 -5.27 -6.53 13.70
C PRO A 11 -5.86 -7.74 12.95
N LEU A 12 -6.59 -7.50 11.85
CA LEU A 12 -7.26 -8.52 11.05
C LEU A 12 -6.45 -8.98 9.82
N ILE A 13 -5.34 -8.31 9.51
CA ILE A 13 -4.47 -8.70 8.39
C ILE A 13 -3.87 -10.08 8.64
N GLY A 14 -3.87 -10.94 7.63
CA GLY A 14 -3.44 -12.33 7.62
C GLY A 14 -4.45 -13.31 8.23
N ARG A 15 -5.74 -12.93 8.38
CA ARG A 15 -6.75 -13.75 9.08
C ARG A 15 -7.91 -14.21 8.21
N ASP A 16 -7.80 -14.05 6.90
CA ASP A 16 -8.88 -14.29 5.93
C ASP A 16 -10.17 -13.55 6.32
N ALA A 17 -10.00 -12.29 6.77
CA ALA A 17 -11.11 -11.44 7.17
C ALA A 17 -12.01 -11.10 5.96
N PHE A 18 -13.23 -10.65 6.23
CA PHE A 18 -14.16 -10.28 5.16
C PHE A 18 -13.55 -9.19 4.27
N GLN A 19 -13.50 -9.47 2.95
CA GLN A 19 -12.90 -8.62 1.92
C GLN A 19 -11.39 -8.39 2.07
N GLU A 20 -10.71 -9.22 2.83
CA GLU A 20 -9.26 -9.21 2.89
C GLU A 20 -8.66 -9.76 1.58
N ALA A 21 -7.68 -9.04 1.05
CA ALA A 21 -6.81 -9.51 0.00
C ALA A 21 -5.39 -8.98 0.25
N ASP A 22 -4.38 -9.80 0.04
CA ASP A 22 -2.97 -9.36 0.04
C ASP A 22 -2.66 -8.57 -1.23
N ILE A 23 -3.20 -7.35 -1.30
CA ILE A 23 -3.05 -6.47 -2.46
C ILE A 23 -1.58 -6.07 -2.66
N THR A 24 -0.79 -6.01 -1.59
CA THR A 24 0.66 -5.75 -1.65
C THR A 24 1.40 -6.88 -2.36
N GLY A 25 1.14 -8.14 -1.99
CA GLY A 25 1.71 -9.30 -2.67
C GLY A 25 1.23 -9.44 -4.11
N ILE A 26 -0.08 -9.32 -4.34
CA ILE A 26 -0.69 -9.42 -5.68
C ILE A 26 -0.12 -8.38 -6.64
N THR A 27 0.10 -7.15 -6.18
CA THR A 27 0.54 -6.04 -7.05
C THR A 27 2.05 -5.85 -7.10
N LEU A 28 2.83 -6.57 -6.28
CA LEU A 28 4.29 -6.46 -6.25
C LEU A 28 4.96 -6.63 -7.63
N PRO A 29 4.61 -7.63 -8.47
CA PRO A 29 5.26 -7.80 -9.78
C PRO A 29 4.77 -6.82 -10.86
N ILE A 30 3.69 -6.08 -10.60
CA ILE A 30 3.03 -5.20 -11.59
C ILE A 30 2.99 -3.73 -11.17
N THR A 31 3.66 -3.39 -10.07
CA THR A 31 3.85 -2.01 -9.61
C THR A 31 5.33 -1.71 -9.48
N LYS A 32 5.69 -0.44 -9.69
CA LYS A 32 7.07 0.01 -9.47
C LYS A 32 7.47 -0.08 -8.00
N HIS A 33 6.52 0.21 -7.12
CA HIS A 33 6.63 0.12 -5.67
C HIS A 33 5.20 0.12 -5.11
N ASN A 34 4.98 -0.56 -3.98
CA ASN A 34 3.75 -0.47 -3.20
C ASN A 34 4.07 -0.41 -1.70
N TYR A 35 3.07 -0.07 -0.88
CA TYR A 35 3.23 0.09 0.57
C TYR A 35 2.02 -0.52 1.29
N LEU A 36 2.27 -1.12 2.45
CA LEU A 36 1.25 -1.36 3.48
C LEU A 36 1.49 -0.35 4.61
N VAL A 37 0.52 0.53 4.85
CA VAL A 37 0.63 1.54 5.92
C VAL A 37 0.02 0.97 7.19
N GLU A 38 0.87 0.58 8.14
CA GLU A 38 0.42 0.00 9.43
C GLU A 38 0.21 1.03 10.53
N LYS A 39 0.86 2.19 10.40
CA LYS A 39 0.87 3.27 11.41
C LYS A 39 0.48 4.60 10.78
N THR A 40 -0.38 5.34 11.48
CA THR A 40 -0.91 6.62 10.98
C THR A 40 0.20 7.67 10.82
N GLU A 41 1.23 7.61 11.68
CA GLU A 41 2.34 8.57 11.68
C GLU A 41 3.19 8.49 10.39
N ASP A 42 3.19 7.34 9.73
CA ASP A 42 3.94 7.12 8.49
C ASP A 42 3.23 7.68 7.24
N LEU A 43 1.93 8.00 7.35
CA LEU A 43 1.09 8.32 6.20
C LEU A 43 1.65 9.50 5.39
N ALA A 44 2.01 10.61 6.06
CA ALA A 44 2.51 11.81 5.39
C ALA A 44 3.81 11.54 4.61
N ARG A 45 4.74 10.79 5.21
CA ARG A 45 6.00 10.41 4.59
C ARG A 45 5.76 9.50 3.38
N ILE A 46 4.96 8.44 3.55
CA ILE A 46 4.68 7.45 2.51
C ILE A 46 3.96 8.09 1.33
N VAL A 47 2.98 8.97 1.56
CA VAL A 47 2.30 9.67 0.46
C VAL A 47 3.30 10.52 -0.33
N LYS A 48 4.17 11.29 0.34
CA LYS A 48 5.19 12.09 -0.33
C LYS A 48 6.14 11.22 -1.15
N GLU A 49 6.56 10.09 -0.60
CA GLU A 49 7.45 9.12 -1.24
C GLU A 49 6.78 8.45 -2.45
N ALA A 50 5.53 8.01 -2.33
CA ALA A 50 4.77 7.40 -3.42
C ALA A 50 4.64 8.33 -4.63
N PHE A 51 4.34 9.62 -4.40
CA PHE A 51 4.32 10.62 -5.48
C PHE A 51 5.71 10.97 -6.01
N TYR A 52 6.76 10.85 -5.21
CA TYR A 52 8.13 10.99 -5.69
C TYR A 52 8.48 9.81 -6.61
N ILE A 53 8.31 8.56 -6.16
CA ILE A 53 8.61 7.34 -6.95
C ILE A 53 7.77 7.26 -8.22
N ALA A 54 6.49 7.65 -8.16
CA ALA A 54 5.61 7.63 -9.32
C ALA A 54 5.94 8.69 -10.38
N ARG A 55 6.70 9.74 -10.02
CA ARG A 55 7.09 10.84 -10.93
C ARG A 55 8.57 10.85 -11.29
N THR A 56 9.41 10.14 -10.53
CA THR A 56 10.87 10.15 -10.68
C THR A 56 11.37 8.75 -11.00
N ASN A 57 12.31 8.63 -11.94
CA ASN A 57 12.57 7.41 -12.73
C ASN A 57 11.33 6.94 -13.52
N ARG A 58 11.52 6.11 -14.56
CA ARG A 58 10.43 5.59 -15.42
C ARG A 58 9.16 5.22 -14.64
#